data_AF-A0A3E0QAS1-F1
#
_entry.id   AF-A0A3E0QAS1-F1
#
_cell.length_a   1.000
_cell.length_b   1.000
_cell.length_c   1.000
_cell.angle_alpha   90.00
_cell.angle_beta   90.00
_cell.angle_gamma   90.00
#
_symmetry.space_group_name_H-M   'P 1'
#
loop_
_entity.id
_entity.type
_entity.pdbx_description
1 polymer ?
#
loop_
_entity_poly.entity_id
_entity_poly.type
_entity_poly.pdbx_seq_one_letter_code
_entity_poly.pdbx_strand_id
1 'polypeptide(L)'
;MIYSVVGYYALILGLISGLILIYFSVQNFRNSEILDTKILSLSFLQLFFVVISFFGLILSFVVSDFSNETVFNNSHTTKPLFYKITGTWGN
;
A
#
# COMPACT_ATOMS: atom_id res chain seq x y z
N MET A 1 15.81 4.78 -4.26
CA MET A 1 14.88 5.91 -4.36
C MET A 1 13.61 5.57 -5.16
N ILE A 2 13.68 5.05 -6.40
CA ILE A 2 12.49 4.90 -7.26
C ILE A 2 11.37 4.03 -6.66
N TYR A 3 11.70 2.91 -6.02
CA TYR A 3 10.73 2.02 -5.40
C TYR A 3 9.97 2.69 -4.25
N SER A 4 10.69 3.46 -3.42
CA SER A 4 10.09 4.22 -2.33
C SER A 4 9.10 5.28 -2.84
N VAL A 5 9.45 5.98 -3.92
CA VAL A 5 8.62 7.03 -4.52
C VAL A 5 7.36 6.45 -5.15
N VAL A 6 7.50 5.37 -5.93
CA VAL A 6 6.34 4.66 -6.53
C VAL A 6 5.42 4.13 -5.43
N GLY A 7 5.98 3.53 -4.38
CA GLY A 7 5.20 3.02 -3.27
C GLY A 7 4.43 4.13 -2.54
N TYR A 8 5.09 5.25 -2.27
CA TYR A 8 4.49 6.41 -1.62
C TYR A 8 3.31 6.99 -2.42
N TYR A 9 3.49 7.23 -3.72
CA TYR A 9 2.40 7.73 -4.55
C TYR A 9 1.26 6.71 -4.73
N ALA A 10 1.57 5.42 -4.85
CA ALA A 10 0.57 4.37 -4.88
C ALA A 10 -0.27 4.37 -3.58
N LEU A 11 0.36 4.56 -2.41
CA LEU A 11 -0.37 4.65 -1.14
C LEU A 11 -1.31 5.85 -1.09
N ILE A 12 -0.88 7.02 -1.56
CA ILE A 12 -1.74 8.22 -1.65
C ILE A 12 -2.94 7.96 -2.56
N LEU A 13 -2.73 7.38 -3.74
CA LEU A 13 -3.82 7.03 -4.65
C LEU A 13 -4.78 6.00 -4.03
N GLY A 14 -4.23 5.01 -3.32
CA GLY A 14 -4.99 4.05 -2.52
C GLY A 14 -5.87 4.75 -1.48
N LEU A 15 -5.33 5.72 -0.75
CA LEU A 15 -6.08 6.51 0.24
C LEU A 15 -7.22 7.30 -0.41
N ILE A 16 -6.94 8.01 -1.52
CA ILE A 16 -7.94 8.77 -2.26
C ILE A 16 -9.06 7.84 -2.77
N SER A 17 -8.69 6.70 -3.36
CA SER A 17 -9.67 5.69 -3.81
C SER A 17 -10.51 5.14 -2.64
N GLY A 18 -9.92 4.99 -1.46
CA GLY A 18 -10.61 4.56 -0.24
C GLY A 18 -11.61 5.60 0.27
N LEU A 19 -11.29 6.90 0.22
CA LEU A 19 -12.23 7.97 0.56
C LEU A 19 -13.43 7.98 -0.38
N ILE A 20 -13.20 7.77 -1.68
CA ILE A 20 -14.25 7.66 -2.70
C ILE A 20 -15.11 6.40 -2.42
N LEU A 21 -14.49 5.27 -2.10
CA LEU A 21 -15.18 4.03 -1.73
C LEU A 21 -16.08 4.22 -0.51
N ILE A 22 -15.60 4.90 0.55
CA ILE A 22 -16.40 5.20 1.74
C ILE A 22 -17.66 6.00 1.35
N TYR A 23 -17.52 7.03 0.52
CA TYR A 23 -18.66 7.82 0.06
C TYR A 23 -19.72 6.96 -0.66
N PHE A 24 -19.30 6.14 -1.63
CA PHE A 24 -20.23 5.25 -2.34
C PHE A 24 -20.83 4.17 -1.44
N SER A 25 -20.06 3.65 -0.48
CA SER A 25 -20.53 2.66 0.48
C SER A 25 -21.61 3.24 1.39
N VAL A 26 -21.42 4.47 1.91
CA VAL A 26 -22.43 5.15 2.73
C VAL A 26 -23.71 5.43 1.93
N GLN A 27 -23.59 5.82 0.66
CA GLN A 27 -24.76 6.03 -0.19
C GLN A 27 -25.53 4.73 -0.46
N ASN A 28 -24.81 3.63 -0.74
CA ASN A 28 -25.43 2.32 -1.00
C ASN A 28 -26.06 1.72 0.27
N PHE A 29 -25.48 1.94 1.45
CA PHE A 29 -26.05 1.49 2.73
C PHE A 29 -27.49 1.97 2.97
N ARG A 30 -27.86 3.14 2.40
CA ARG A 30 -29.22 3.69 2.53
C ARG A 30 -30.25 2.96 1.65
N ASN A 31 -29.83 2.30 0.57
CA ASN A 31 -30.67 1.59 -0.38
C ASN A 31 -30.22 0.11 -0.47
N SER A 32 -30.55 -0.68 0.55
CA SER A 32 -29.94 -1.97 0.87
C SER A 32 -30.25 -3.15 -0.07
N GLU A 33 -31.04 -2.96 -1.13
CA GLU A 33 -31.53 -4.09 -1.92
C GLU A 33 -30.48 -4.65 -2.88
N ILE A 34 -29.57 -3.82 -3.42
CA ILE A 34 -28.57 -4.23 -4.41
C ILE A 34 -27.24 -3.50 -4.18
N LEU A 35 -26.15 -4.26 -4.10
CA LEU A 35 -24.79 -3.73 -4.05
C LEU A 35 -24.42 -3.12 -5.42
N ASP A 36 -24.02 -1.86 -5.45
CA ASP A 36 -23.53 -1.22 -6.68
C ASP A 36 -22.20 -1.87 -7.09
N THR A 37 -22.10 -2.33 -8.33
CA THR A 37 -20.89 -2.94 -8.89
C THR A 37 -19.68 -2.00 -8.86
N LYS A 38 -19.93 -0.68 -8.77
CA LYS A 38 -18.88 0.33 -8.55
C LYS A 38 -18.12 0.14 -7.25
N ILE A 39 -18.78 -0.29 -6.17
CA ILE A 39 -18.12 -0.54 -4.88
C ILE A 39 -17.10 -1.68 -5.04
N LEU A 40 -17.48 -2.72 -5.76
CA LEU A 40 -16.62 -3.86 -6.09
C LEU A 40 -15.43 -3.43 -6.97
N SER A 41 -15.66 -2.60 -7.99
CA SER A 41 -14.57 -2.10 -8.83
C SER A 41 -13.60 -1.20 -8.07
N LEU A 42 -14.12 -0.29 -7.24
CA LEU A 42 -13.32 0.63 -6.42
C LEU A 42 -12.52 -0.11 -5.34
N SER A 43 -13.07 -1.17 -4.74
CA SER A 43 -12.34 -1.97 -3.75
C SER A 43 -11.16 -2.71 -4.37
N PHE A 44 -11.34 -3.28 -5.58
CA PHE A 44 -10.23 -3.88 -6.33
C PHE A 44 -9.19 -2.84 -6.74
N LEU A 45 -9.60 -1.63 -7.14
CA LEU A 45 -8.67 -0.55 -7.46
C LEU A 45 -7.86 -0.11 -6.23
N GLN A 46 -8.51 0.03 -5.07
CA GLN A 46 -7.85 0.34 -3.80
C GLN A 46 -6.85 -0.76 -3.43
N LEU A 47 -7.27 -2.03 -3.51
CA LEU A 47 -6.41 -3.18 -3.23
C LEU A 47 -5.18 -3.18 -4.13
N PHE A 48 -5.36 -2.92 -5.43
CA PHE A 48 -4.26 -2.84 -6.39
C PHE A 48 -3.21 -1.81 -6.00
N PHE A 49 -3.63 -0.59 -5.62
CA PHE A 49 -2.70 0.45 -5.19
C PHE A 49 -1.99 0.11 -3.88
N VAL A 50 -2.70 -0.47 -2.90
CA VAL A 50 -2.11 -0.90 -1.63
C VAL A 50 -1.07 -2.01 -1.86
N VAL A 51 -1.35 -2.97 -2.74
CA VAL A 51 -0.42 -4.05 -3.10
C VAL A 51 0.84 -3.47 -3.77
N ILE A 52 0.71 -2.52 -4.70
CA ILE A 52 1.87 -1.85 -5.30
C ILE A 52 2.70 -1.12 -4.24
N SER A 53 2.04 -0.37 -3.34
CA SER A 53 2.72 0.31 -2.23
C SER A 53 3.51 -0.68 -1.38
N PHE A 54 2.90 -1.80 -1.04
CA PHE A 54 3.50 -2.82 -0.22
C PHE A 54 4.71 -3.49 -0.89
N PHE A 55 4.62 -3.83 -2.18
CA PHE A 55 5.78 -4.33 -2.93
C PHE A 55 6.89 -3.27 -3.08
N GLY A 56 6.54 -2.00 -3.25
CA GLY A 56 7.51 -0.90 -3.26
C GLY A 56 8.31 -0.81 -1.95
N LEU A 57 7.64 -1.03 -0.81
CA LEU A 57 8.29 -1.11 0.50
C LEU A 57 9.21 -2.32 0.59
N ILE A 58 8.76 -3.53 0.22
CA ILE A 58 9.61 -4.73 0.23
C ILE A 58 10.88 -4.53 -0.59
N LEU A 59 10.76 -4.02 -1.82
CA LEU A 59 11.92 -3.76 -2.68
C LEU A 59 12.86 -2.72 -2.07
N SER A 60 12.32 -1.72 -1.38
CA SER A 60 13.12 -0.72 -0.65
C SER A 60 13.93 -1.37 0.47
N PHE A 61 13.37 -2.33 1.22
CA PHE A 61 14.12 -3.10 2.23
C PHE A 61 15.20 -3.99 1.60
N VAL A 62 14.87 -4.73 0.54
CA VAL A 62 15.78 -5.65 -0.16
C VAL A 62 17.00 -4.91 -0.70
N VAL A 63 16.78 -3.78 -1.37
CA VAL A 63 17.84 -2.94 -1.95
C VAL A 63 18.51 -2.03 -0.91
N SER A 64 17.98 -1.97 0.31
CA SER A 64 18.49 -1.11 1.39
C SER A 64 18.45 0.38 1.00
N ASP A 65 17.29 0.81 0.50
CA ASP A 65 17.02 2.19 0.11
C ASP A 65 16.84 3.09 1.35
N PHE A 66 17.95 3.63 1.84
CA PHE A 66 18.02 4.46 3.04
C PHE A 66 17.37 5.85 2.91
N SER A 67 16.85 6.20 1.73
CA SER A 67 16.02 7.42 1.57
C SER A 67 14.66 7.28 2.25
N ASN A 68 14.19 6.04 2.47
CA ASN A 68 12.99 5.76 3.25
C ASN A 68 13.38 5.61 4.73
N GLU A 69 12.80 6.45 5.60
CA GLU A 69 13.09 6.48 7.03
C GLU A 69 12.88 5.11 7.72
N THR A 70 11.80 4.40 7.37
CA THR A 70 11.50 3.08 7.93
C THR A 70 12.57 2.05 7.57
N VAL A 71 13.12 2.13 6.36
CA VAL A 71 14.23 1.28 5.91
C VAL A 71 15.52 1.69 6.59
N PHE A 72 15.77 2.98 6.76
CA PHE A 72 16.94 3.51 7.46
C PHE A 72 17.02 3.04 8.91
N ASN A 73 15.90 3.13 9.64
CA ASN A 73 15.87 2.78 11.06
C ASN A 73 16.00 1.28 11.33
N ASN A 74 15.66 0.43 10.35
CA ASN A 74 15.48 -1.00 10.60
C ASN A 74 16.19 -1.94 9.63
N SER A 75 16.95 -1.41 8.66
CA SER A 75 17.73 -2.21 7.72
C SER A 75 19.21 -1.84 7.79
N HIS A 76 20.06 -2.83 7.50
CA HIS A 76 21.50 -2.65 7.33
C HIS A 76 21.95 -3.46 6.12
N THR A 77 23.03 -3.03 5.48
CA THR A 77 23.53 -3.63 4.23
C THR A 77 23.87 -5.11 4.37
N THR A 78 24.40 -5.51 5.54
CA THR A 78 24.85 -6.88 5.87
C THR A 78 23.75 -7.81 6.36
N LYS A 79 22.49 -7.34 6.55
CA LYS A 79 21.39 -8.22 6.96
C LYS A 79 21.10 -9.26 5.86
N PRO A 80 20.92 -10.55 6.18
CA PRO A 80 20.48 -11.54 5.21
C PRO A 80 19.14 -11.18 4.57
N LEU A 81 18.91 -11.61 3.33
CA LEU A 81 17.74 -11.23 2.54
C LEU A 81 16.40 -11.55 3.23
N PHE A 82 16.30 -12.71 3.88
CA PHE A 82 15.09 -13.11 4.60
C PHE A 82 14.73 -12.10 5.70
N TYR A 83 15.72 -11.62 6.46
CA TYR A 83 15.52 -10.61 7.50
C TYR A 83 15.18 -9.23 6.95
N LYS A 84 15.64 -8.89 5.73
CA LYS A 84 15.25 -7.64 5.07
C LYS A 84 13.77 -7.67 4.68
N ILE A 85 13.27 -8.80 4.18
CA ILE A 85 11.86 -8.96 3.83
C ILE A 85 10.99 -9.00 5.10
N THR A 86 11.37 -9.73 6.15
CA THR A 86 10.56 -9.76 7.39
C THR A 86 10.52 -8.41 8.10
N GLY A 87 11.57 -7.59 7.96
CA GLY A 87 11.61 -6.21 8.46
C GLY A 87 10.55 -5.29 7.87
N THR A 88 9.91 -5.65 6.74
CA THR A 88 8.79 -4.86 6.21
C THR A 88 7.52 -4.96 7.07
N TRP A 89 7.39 -6.03 7.84
CA TRP A 89 6.22 -6.33 8.68
C TRP A 89 6.52 -6.23 10.18
N GLY A 90 7.74 -6.57 10.59
CA GLY A 90 8.14 -6.69 12.00
C GLY A 90 8.86 -5.48 12.58
N ASN A 91 8.70 -4.30 11.97
CA ASN A 91 9.25 -3.02 12.45
C ASN A 91 8.36 -2.30 13.44
#